data_AF-A0ABC8TLS7-F1
#
_entry.id   AF-A0ABC8TLS7-F1
#
_cell.length_a   1.000
_cell.length_b   1.000
_cell.length_c   1.000
_cell.angle_alpha   90.00
_cell.angle_beta   90.00
_cell.angle_gamma   90.00
#
_symmetry.space_group_name_H-M   'P 1'
#
loop_
_entity.id
_entity.type
_entity.pdbx_description
1 polymer ?
#
loop_
_entity_poly.entity_id
_entity_poly.type
_entity_poly.pdbx_seq_one_letter_code
_entity_poly.pdbx_strand_id
1 'polypeptide(L)'
;MSWLGKLGFGTRSPTEPSMDSSSSSIAQGPDNDIPAPGQQFAQFGAGCFWGVELVFQRVPGVTKTEVGYTQGFIHKPTYEDVCSGTTNHSEVVRVQYDPKECSFESLLDAFWARHDPTTLNRQIELLCR
;
A
#
# COMPACT_ATOMS: atom_id res chain seq x y z
N MET A 1 60.46 -4.41 -17.79
CA MET A 1 59.53 -5.36 -17.14
C MET A 1 58.36 -4.57 -16.56
N SER A 2 57.15 -4.88 -17.07
CA SER A 2 55.78 -4.52 -16.67
C SER A 2 55.51 -3.27 -15.81
N TRP A 3 55.09 -2.20 -16.48
CA TRP A 3 54.42 -1.01 -15.94
C TRP A 3 52.92 -1.12 -16.26
N LEU A 4 52.14 -1.87 -15.47
CA LEU A 4 50.67 -2.02 -15.68
C LEU A 4 49.93 -2.55 -14.43
N GLY A 5 50.16 -1.92 -13.27
CA GLY A 5 49.45 -2.21 -12.01
C GLY A 5 48.31 -1.22 -11.69
N LYS A 6 47.72 -0.55 -12.69
CA LYS A 6 46.81 0.60 -12.49
C LYS A 6 45.53 0.55 -13.33
N LEU A 7 44.96 -0.63 -13.52
CA LEU A 7 43.60 -0.78 -14.03
C LEU A 7 42.81 -1.62 -13.03
N GLY A 8 42.03 -0.90 -12.21
CA GLY A 8 41.07 -1.49 -11.30
C GLY A 8 40.02 -2.26 -12.08
N PHE A 9 40.19 -3.58 -12.12
CA PHE A 9 39.11 -4.54 -12.40
C PHE A 9 38.89 -5.35 -11.13
N GLY A 10 38.35 -4.69 -10.11
CA GLY A 10 37.56 -5.39 -9.11
C GLY A 10 36.32 -5.89 -9.82
N THR A 11 36.11 -7.21 -9.84
CA THR A 11 34.87 -7.83 -10.27
C THR A 11 33.75 -7.36 -9.34
N ARG A 12 33.19 -6.18 -9.64
CA ARG A 12 31.93 -5.73 -9.04
C ARG A 12 30.88 -6.65 -9.64
N SER A 13 30.47 -7.65 -8.86
CA SER A 13 29.22 -8.35 -9.11
C SER A 13 28.15 -7.28 -9.33
N PRO A 14 27.47 -7.26 -10.49
CA PRO A 14 26.17 -6.63 -10.55
C PRO A 14 25.26 -7.56 -9.76
N THR A 15 25.10 -7.30 -8.46
CA THR A 15 23.79 -7.54 -7.86
C THR A 15 22.85 -6.54 -8.52
N GLU A 16 22.43 -6.90 -9.73
CA GLU A 16 21.12 -6.58 -10.24
C GLU A 16 20.14 -6.81 -9.10
N PRO A 17 19.18 -5.91 -8.83
CA PRO A 17 18.05 -6.27 -8.00
C PRO A 17 17.27 -7.30 -8.80
N SER A 18 17.64 -8.58 -8.65
CA SER A 18 16.77 -9.68 -8.97
C SER A 18 15.54 -9.47 -8.10
N MET A 19 14.51 -8.86 -8.66
CA MET A 19 13.17 -8.93 -8.11
C MET A 19 12.88 -10.41 -7.98
N ASP A 20 13.08 -10.94 -6.78
CA ASP A 20 12.83 -12.33 -6.47
C ASP A 20 11.38 -12.60 -6.84
N SER A 21 11.18 -13.45 -7.84
CA SER A 21 9.84 -13.86 -8.33
C SER A 21 8.92 -14.32 -7.18
N SER A 22 9.51 -14.82 -6.11
CA SER A 22 8.84 -15.16 -4.85
C SER A 22 8.32 -13.95 -4.06
N SER A 23 9.00 -12.80 -4.07
CA SER A 23 8.54 -11.58 -3.41
C SER A 23 7.28 -11.04 -4.07
N SER A 24 7.30 -10.93 -5.40
CA SER A 24 6.16 -10.45 -6.19
C SER A 24 4.95 -11.37 -6.08
N SER A 25 5.16 -12.69 -6.10
CA SER A 25 4.04 -13.64 -5.98
C SER A 25 3.35 -13.60 -4.62
N ILE A 26 4.09 -13.32 -3.54
CA ILE A 26 3.50 -13.12 -2.22
C ILE A 26 2.72 -11.80 -2.18
N ALA A 27 3.31 -10.70 -2.65
CA ALA A 27 2.68 -9.38 -2.61
C ALA A 27 1.40 -9.26 -3.48
N GLN A 28 1.34 -10.04 -4.56
CA GLN A 28 0.17 -10.12 -5.46
C GLN A 28 -0.84 -11.20 -5.03
N GLY A 29 -0.57 -11.94 -3.96
CA GLY A 29 -1.49 -12.92 -3.41
C GLY A 29 -2.74 -12.28 -2.79
N PRO A 30 -3.78 -13.09 -2.51
CA PRO A 30 -4.99 -12.58 -1.84
C PRO A 30 -4.70 -12.21 -0.38
N ASP A 31 -5.54 -11.32 0.17
CA ASP A 31 -5.61 -11.09 1.61
C ASP A 31 -6.25 -12.33 2.28
N ASN A 32 -5.47 -13.05 3.09
CA ASN A 32 -5.90 -14.25 3.80
C ASN A 32 -6.21 -13.99 5.28
N ASP A 33 -6.15 -12.72 5.72
CA ASP A 33 -6.53 -12.37 7.09
C ASP A 33 -8.05 -12.57 7.27
N ILE A 34 -8.44 -12.99 8.47
CA ILE A 34 -9.84 -13.23 8.82
C ILE A 34 -10.32 -12.09 9.72
N PRO A 35 -11.44 -11.40 9.40
CA PRO A 35 -11.97 -10.37 10.26
C PRO A 35 -12.56 -10.96 11.55
N ALA A 36 -12.87 -10.11 12.53
CA ALA A 36 -13.55 -10.57 13.73
C ALA A 36 -14.92 -11.22 13.39
N PRO A 37 -15.43 -12.16 14.21
CA PRO A 37 -16.69 -12.84 13.91
C PRO A 37 -17.85 -11.87 13.67
N GLY A 38 -18.57 -12.07 12.57
CA GLY A 38 -19.68 -11.20 12.16
C GLY A 38 -19.27 -9.97 11.34
N GLN A 39 -17.99 -9.67 11.25
CA GLN A 39 -17.46 -8.50 10.54
C GLN A 39 -17.03 -8.82 9.10
N GLN A 40 -16.91 -7.78 8.28
CA GLN A 40 -16.34 -7.86 6.93
C GLN A 40 -15.17 -6.89 6.75
N PHE A 41 -14.28 -7.21 5.82
CA PHE A 41 -13.21 -6.31 5.40
C PHE A 41 -13.59 -5.53 4.15
N ALA A 42 -13.12 -4.28 4.09
CA ALA A 42 -13.09 -3.45 2.90
C ALA A 42 -11.74 -2.72 2.80
N GLN A 43 -11.26 -2.46 1.59
CA GLN A 43 -10.01 -1.73 1.36
C GLN A 43 -10.27 -0.53 0.46
N PHE A 44 -9.76 0.65 0.84
CA PHE A 44 -9.96 1.90 0.10
C PHE A 44 -8.62 2.62 -0.11
N GLY A 45 -8.31 2.96 -1.36
CA GLY A 45 -7.17 3.81 -1.74
C GLY A 45 -7.64 5.18 -2.20
N ALA A 46 -7.33 6.23 -1.43
CA ALA A 46 -7.87 7.58 -1.64
C ALA A 46 -6.83 8.69 -1.40
N GLY A 47 -5.55 8.43 -1.66
CA GLY A 47 -4.44 9.33 -1.35
C GLY A 47 -3.80 9.04 0.00
N CYS A 48 -3.24 10.07 0.67
CA CYS A 48 -2.59 9.93 1.97
C CYS A 48 -3.50 9.22 2.98
N PHE A 49 -3.12 8.02 3.40
CA PHE A 49 -3.95 7.15 4.22
C PHE A 49 -4.33 7.72 5.60
N TRP A 50 -3.60 8.72 6.13
CA TRP A 50 -3.88 9.33 7.44
C TRP A 50 -5.22 10.08 7.41
N GLY A 51 -5.44 10.84 6.34
CA GLY A 51 -6.67 11.60 6.17
C GLY A 51 -7.85 10.73 5.77
N VAL A 52 -7.59 9.55 5.19
CA VAL A 52 -8.60 8.57 4.78
C VAL A 52 -9.02 7.74 6.00
N GLU A 53 -8.07 7.30 6.81
CA GLU A 53 -8.33 6.51 8.02
C GLU A 53 -9.22 7.27 8.99
N LEU A 54 -8.92 8.56 9.23
CA LEU A 54 -9.69 9.42 10.11
C LEU A 54 -11.18 9.52 9.71
N VAL A 55 -11.49 9.38 8.42
CA VAL A 55 -12.88 9.41 7.92
C VAL A 55 -13.59 8.14 8.32
N PHE A 56 -12.98 6.97 8.05
CA PHE A 56 -13.58 5.68 8.38
C PHE A 56 -13.68 5.44 9.88
N GLN A 57 -12.75 5.96 10.68
CA GLN A 57 -12.84 5.93 12.16
C GLN A 57 -14.11 6.59 12.71
N ARG A 58 -14.77 7.46 11.93
CA ARG A 58 -15.96 8.21 12.33
C ARG A 58 -17.25 7.63 11.76
N VAL A 59 -17.18 6.57 10.95
CA VAL A 59 -18.36 5.93 10.37
C VAL A 59 -18.97 4.97 11.40
N PRO A 60 -20.24 5.14 11.81
CA PRO A 60 -20.93 4.19 12.68
C PRO A 60 -20.93 2.78 12.10
N GLY A 61 -20.72 1.77 12.96
CA GLY A 61 -20.59 0.36 12.55
C GLY A 61 -19.20 -0.04 12.05
N VAL A 62 -18.26 0.91 11.87
CA VAL A 62 -16.84 0.58 11.72
C VAL A 62 -16.26 0.24 13.09
N THR A 63 -15.54 -0.88 13.16
CA THR A 63 -15.00 -1.44 14.41
C THR A 63 -13.49 -1.44 14.48
N LYS A 64 -12.81 -1.43 13.33
CA LYS A 64 -11.35 -1.28 13.24
C LYS A 64 -10.99 -0.59 11.94
N THR A 65 -9.98 0.27 12.01
CA THR A 65 -9.25 0.78 10.85
C THR A 65 -7.78 0.44 11.01
N GLU A 66 -7.09 0.22 9.90
CA GLU A 66 -5.64 0.16 9.84
C GLU A 66 -5.16 0.61 8.47
N VAL A 67 -3.99 1.25 8.44
CA VAL A 67 -3.36 1.72 7.21
C VAL A 67 -2.29 0.74 6.75
N GLY A 68 -2.04 0.69 5.44
CA GLY A 68 -0.99 -0.15 4.89
C GLY A 68 -0.77 0.01 3.40
N TYR A 69 0.01 -0.91 2.85
CA TYR A 69 0.44 -0.92 1.45
C TYR A 69 -0.01 -2.23 0.78
N THR A 70 -0.62 -2.14 -0.40
CA THR A 70 -1.12 -3.32 -1.13
C THR A 70 -1.05 -3.11 -2.65
N GLN A 71 -1.34 -4.16 -3.43
CA GLN A 71 -1.36 -4.17 -4.90
C GLN A 71 -0.01 -3.92 -5.61
N GLY A 72 1.09 -3.84 -4.86
CA GLY A 72 2.46 -3.69 -5.38
C GLY A 72 3.23 -5.01 -5.46
N PHE A 73 4.51 -4.92 -5.79
CA PHE A 73 5.35 -6.08 -6.11
C PHE A 73 6.36 -6.46 -5.03
N ILE A 74 6.49 -5.69 -3.95
CA ILE A 74 7.51 -5.93 -2.93
C ILE A 74 6.86 -6.49 -1.68
N HIS A 75 7.20 -7.71 -1.30
CA HIS A 75 6.73 -8.28 -0.04
C HIS A 75 7.38 -7.57 1.16
N LYS A 76 6.57 -7.24 2.18
CA LYS A 76 6.98 -6.49 3.39
C LYS A 76 7.68 -5.16 3.06
N PRO A 77 7.05 -4.26 2.28
CA PRO A 77 7.64 -2.96 1.97
C PRO A 77 7.66 -2.06 3.20
N THR A 78 8.71 -1.24 3.32
CA THR A 78 8.76 -0.13 4.28
C THR A 78 8.10 1.13 3.71
N TYR A 79 7.87 2.13 4.56
CA TYR A 79 7.39 3.44 4.09
C TYR A 79 8.36 4.06 3.08
N GLU A 80 9.66 3.98 3.36
CA GLU A 80 10.73 4.49 2.50
C GLU A 80 10.74 3.77 1.15
N ASP A 81 10.53 2.45 1.12
CA ASP A 81 10.40 1.69 -0.13
C ASP A 81 9.23 2.23 -0.96
N VAL A 82 8.06 2.45 -0.35
CA VAL A 82 6.88 2.95 -1.08
C VAL A 82 7.08 4.39 -1.55
N CYS A 83 7.71 5.24 -0.73
CA CYS A 83 8.02 6.62 -1.11
C CYS A 83 9.02 6.75 -2.26
N SER A 84 9.80 5.70 -2.55
CA SER A 84 10.63 5.67 -3.76
C SER A 84 9.80 5.66 -5.06
N GLY A 85 8.52 5.28 -4.99
CA GLY A 85 7.62 5.16 -6.14
C GLY A 85 7.86 3.92 -7.01
N THR A 86 8.80 3.03 -6.65
CA THR A 86 9.17 1.88 -7.50
C THR A 86 8.49 0.57 -7.11
N THR A 87 7.83 0.52 -5.96
CA THR A 87 7.22 -0.74 -5.45
C THR A 87 5.85 -1.03 -6.07
N ASN A 88 5.24 -0.02 -6.70
CA ASN A 88 3.87 -0.03 -7.23
C ASN A 88 2.79 -0.35 -6.17
N HIS A 89 3.11 -0.20 -4.89
CA HIS A 89 2.11 -0.27 -3.84
C HIS A 89 1.26 1.01 -3.79
N SER A 90 -0.01 0.84 -3.46
CA SER A 90 -0.91 1.93 -3.09
C SER A 90 -1.01 2.04 -1.57
N GLU A 91 -1.00 3.26 -1.05
CA GLU A 91 -1.49 3.53 0.31
C GLU A 91 -2.99 3.24 0.36
N VAL A 92 -3.40 2.39 1.31
CA VAL A 92 -4.80 2.01 1.52
C VAL A 92 -5.15 2.03 3.01
N VAL A 93 -6.44 2.16 3.27
CA VAL A 93 -7.04 1.87 4.57
C VAL A 93 -7.81 0.58 4.48
N ARG A 94 -7.50 -0.39 5.35
CA ARG A 94 -8.32 -1.57 5.57
C ARG A 94 -9.31 -1.29 6.70
N VAL A 95 -10.58 -1.47 6.40
CA VAL A 95 -11.71 -1.20 7.30
C VAL A 95 -12.34 -2.53 7.68
N GLN A 96 -12.59 -2.73 8.97
CA GLN A 96 -13.44 -3.80 9.47
C GLN A 96 -14.75 -3.20 9.99
N TYR A 97 -15.88 -3.67 9.49
CA TYR A 97 -17.20 -3.15 9.82
C TYR A 97 -18.21 -4.26 10.09
N ASP A 98 -19.23 -3.96 10.90
CA ASP A 98 -20.40 -4.84 11.09
C ASP A 98 -21.42 -4.56 9.97
N PRO A 99 -21.69 -5.51 9.06
CA PRO A 99 -22.67 -5.35 7.99
C PRO A 99 -24.11 -5.10 8.47
N LYS A 100 -24.41 -5.39 9.74
CA LYS A 100 -25.73 -5.12 10.35
C LYS A 100 -25.89 -3.68 10.80
N GLU A 101 -24.77 -2.97 11.05
CA GLU A 101 -24.76 -1.58 11.50
C GLU A 101 -24.30 -0.60 10.41
N CYS A 102 -23.45 -1.06 9.48
CA CYS A 102 -22.89 -0.27 8.39
C CYS A 102 -22.97 -1.06 7.08
N SER A 103 -23.55 -0.47 6.03
CA SER A 103 -23.56 -1.08 4.71
C SER A 103 -22.29 -0.72 3.93
N PHE A 104 -21.93 -1.55 2.94
CA PHE A 104 -20.78 -1.24 2.08
C PHE A 104 -21.02 0.05 1.27
N GLU A 105 -22.26 0.32 0.87
CA GLU A 105 -22.65 1.56 0.20
C GLU A 105 -22.38 2.79 1.09
N SER A 106 -22.62 2.68 2.40
CA SER A 106 -22.30 3.77 3.35
C SER A 106 -20.80 4.06 3.41
N LEU A 107 -19.96 3.02 3.29
CA LEU A 107 -18.51 3.18 3.18
C LEU A 107 -18.11 3.80 1.83
N LEU A 108 -18.78 3.44 0.74
CA LEU A 108 -18.56 4.04 -0.57
C LEU A 108 -18.94 5.53 -0.58
N ASP A 109 -20.04 5.92 0.06
CA ASP A 109 -20.43 7.32 0.18
C ASP A 109 -19.36 8.15 0.90
N ALA A 110 -18.81 7.62 2.00
CA ALA A 110 -17.69 8.23 2.72
C ALA A 110 -16.43 8.31 1.85
N PHE A 111 -16.14 7.26 1.07
CA PHE A 111 -15.02 7.21 0.14
C PHE A 111 -15.13 8.29 -0.95
N TRP A 112 -16.26 8.37 -1.65
CA TRP A 112 -16.46 9.35 -2.73
C TRP A 112 -16.51 10.79 -2.24
N ALA A 113 -17.03 11.03 -1.03
CA ALA A 113 -17.01 12.37 -0.43
C ALA A 113 -15.59 12.83 -0.02
N ARG A 114 -14.63 11.90 0.13
CA ARG A 114 -13.32 12.20 0.72
C ARG A 114 -12.25 12.63 -0.28
N HIS A 115 -12.34 12.21 -1.52
CA HIS A 115 -11.25 12.32 -2.49
C HIS A 115 -11.78 12.71 -3.87
N ASP A 116 -10.92 13.25 -4.72
CA ASP A 116 -11.21 13.44 -6.15
C ASP A 116 -10.86 12.14 -6.90
N PRO A 117 -11.85 11.37 -7.38
CA PRO A 117 -11.59 10.11 -8.08
C PRO A 117 -11.16 10.31 -9.54
N THR A 118 -11.02 11.55 -10.02
CA THR A 118 -10.67 11.86 -11.40
C THR A 118 -9.17 12.15 -11.60
N THR A 119 -8.40 12.19 -10.52
CA THR A 119 -6.96 12.48 -10.55
C THR A 119 -6.13 11.20 -10.58
N LEU A 120 -5.62 10.84 -11.78
CA LEU A 120 -4.76 9.68 -11.96
C LEU A 120 -3.44 9.80 -11.19
N ASN A 121 -3.09 8.76 -10.41
CA ASN A 121 -1.83 8.60 -9.68
C ASN A 121 -1.45 9.80 -8.81
N ARG A 122 -2.44 10.55 -8.35
CA ARG A 122 -2.26 11.74 -7.53
C ARG A 122 -3.50 11.98 -6.71
N GLN A 123 -3.31 12.28 -5.45
CA GLN A 123 -4.30 12.95 -4.64
C GLN A 123 -3.57 14.02 -3.84
N ILE A 124 -4.19 15.19 -3.63
CA ILE A 124 -3.72 16.38 -2.87
C ILE A 124 -2.27 16.28 -2.37
N GLU A 125 -1.40 17.20 -2.79
CA GLU A 125 0.07 17.26 -2.61
C GLU A 125 0.58 17.09 -1.15
N LEU A 126 0.45 15.89 -0.60
CA LEU A 126 0.97 15.46 0.70
C LEU A 126 1.51 14.01 0.66
N LEU A 127 1.56 13.37 -0.53
CA LEU A 127 2.18 12.06 -0.66
C LEU A 127 3.69 12.15 -0.39
N CYS A 128 4.17 11.36 0.57
CA CYS A 128 5.59 11.13 0.88
C CYS A 128 6.49 12.37 0.91
N ARG A 129 6.31 13.26 1.91
CA ARG A 129 7.35 14.20 2.31
C ARG A 129 7.97 13.82 3.64
#